data_AF-A0A741N665-F1
#
_entry.id   AF-A0A741N665-F1
#
_cell.length_a   1.000
_cell.length_b   1.000
_cell.length_c   1.000
_cell.angle_alpha   90.00
_cell.angle_beta   90.00
_cell.angle_gamma   90.00
#
_symmetry.space_group_name_H-M   'P 1'
#
loop_
_entity.id
_entity.type
_entity.pdbx_description
1 polymer ?
#
loop_
_entity_poly.entity_id
_entity_poly.type
_entity_poly.pdbx_seq_one_letter_code
_entity_poly.pdbx_strand_id
1 'polypeptide(L)'
;MDKYFRIRPQWSLVEAFEETNKHYQPGSMVTGAARNVQIENWGVLIGRTRALAEIKYAINSFGSKSKLCKHIQISTKYFNMLEDFFQELPDDKKPGKIYQGMTISGYFLLKKIGGGGNAVVWEAR
;
A
#
# COMPACT_ATOMS: atom_id res chain seq x y z
N MET A 1 14.70 -19.46 -2.84
CA MET A 1 14.20 -18.28 -3.58
C MET A 1 12.84 -18.63 -4.15
N ASP A 2 11.83 -17.79 -3.95
CA ASP A 2 10.53 -17.98 -4.60
C ASP A 2 10.70 -17.88 -6.12
N LYS A 3 10.12 -18.84 -6.85
CA LYS A 3 10.24 -18.95 -8.31
C LYS A 3 9.54 -17.80 -9.06
N TYR A 4 8.67 -17.05 -8.38
CA TYR A 4 7.84 -15.99 -8.96
C TYR A 4 7.71 -14.81 -7.99
N PHE A 5 7.69 -13.59 -8.53
CA PHE A 5 7.39 -12.40 -7.74
C PHE A 5 5.96 -12.47 -7.20
N ARG A 6 5.79 -12.12 -5.92
CA ARG A 6 4.49 -12.04 -5.26
C ARG A 6 4.42 -10.75 -4.46
N ILE A 7 3.48 -9.90 -4.84
CA ILE A 7 3.12 -8.71 -4.06
C ILE A 7 2.65 -9.13 -2.67
N ARG A 8 3.12 -8.45 -1.62
CA ARG A 8 2.76 -8.79 -0.23
C ARG A 8 1.88 -7.70 0.38
N PRO A 9 0.72 -8.05 0.97
CA PRO A 9 -0.12 -7.06 1.63
C PRO A 9 0.59 -6.44 2.83
N GLN A 10 1.55 -7.10 3.46
CA GLN A 10 2.24 -6.57 4.65
C GLN A 10 3.12 -5.35 4.33
N TRP A 11 3.49 -5.14 3.06
CA TRP A 11 4.29 -4.00 2.66
C TRP A 11 3.52 -2.68 2.82
N SER A 12 4.25 -1.65 3.23
CA SER A 12 3.83 -0.26 3.07
C SER A 12 3.79 0.13 1.59
N LEU A 13 3.18 1.27 1.27
CA LEU A 13 3.15 1.76 -0.12
C LEU A 13 4.56 1.86 -0.72
N VAL A 14 5.51 2.39 0.05
CA VAL A 14 6.88 2.61 -0.42
C VAL A 14 7.60 1.28 -0.67
N GLU A 15 7.51 0.34 0.28
CA GLU A 15 8.10 -1.00 0.11
C GLU A 15 7.46 -1.75 -1.07
N ALA A 16 6.14 -1.62 -1.25
CA ALA A 16 5.45 -2.23 -2.39
C ALA A 16 6.01 -1.71 -3.71
N PHE A 17 6.26 -0.40 -3.83
CA PHE A 17 6.92 0.16 -5.01
C PHE A 17 8.39 -0.27 -5.14
N GLU A 18 9.18 -0.19 -4.07
CA GLU A 18 10.60 -0.51 -4.10
C GLU A 18 10.84 -1.97 -4.47
N GLU A 19 10.13 -2.91 -3.84
CA GLU A 19 10.23 -4.33 -4.15
C GLU A 19 9.70 -4.63 -5.56
N THR A 20 8.58 -4.03 -5.97
CA THR A 20 8.06 -4.23 -7.33
C THR A 20 9.03 -3.67 -8.39
N ASN A 21 9.63 -2.50 -8.16
CA ASN A 21 10.58 -1.89 -9.09
C ASN A 21 11.87 -2.73 -9.28
N LYS A 22 12.30 -3.50 -8.27
CA LYS A 22 13.43 -4.45 -8.40
C LYS A 22 13.14 -5.56 -9.41
N HIS A 23 11.88 -5.96 -9.55
CA HIS A 23 11.46 -7.04 -10.46
C HIS A 23 10.95 -6.52 -11.80
N TYR A 24 10.39 -5.31 -11.83
CA TYR A 24 9.82 -4.68 -13.01
C TYR A 24 10.49 -3.31 -13.21
N GLN A 25 11.56 -3.29 -14.02
CA GLN A 25 12.36 -2.07 -14.19
C GLN A 25 11.51 -0.88 -14.69
N PRO A 26 11.61 0.29 -14.04
CA PRO A 26 10.95 1.50 -14.50
C PRO A 26 11.48 1.94 -15.88
N GLY A 27 10.58 2.31 -16.79
CA GLY A 27 10.93 2.84 -18.13
C GLY A 27 10.93 1.82 -19.27
N SER A 28 10.80 0.52 -19.00
CA SER A 28 10.57 -0.46 -20.05
C SER A 28 9.08 -0.55 -20.41
N MET A 29 8.78 -0.53 -21.72
CA MET A 29 7.40 -0.57 -22.26
C MET A 29 6.61 -1.79 -21.80
N VAL A 30 7.28 -2.92 -21.57
CA VAL A 30 6.62 -4.19 -21.22
C VAL A 30 6.48 -4.34 -19.70
N THR A 31 7.46 -3.88 -18.92
CA THR A 31 7.46 -4.05 -17.45
C THR A 31 6.69 -2.96 -16.72
N GLY A 32 6.49 -1.78 -17.33
CA GLY A 32 5.76 -0.67 -16.70
C GLY A 32 4.30 -1.00 -16.41
N ALA A 33 3.59 -1.61 -17.37
CA ALA A 33 2.21 -2.04 -17.17
C ALA A 33 2.10 -3.16 -16.12
N ALA A 34 3.00 -4.14 -16.18
CA ALA A 34 3.05 -5.22 -15.20
C ALA A 34 3.31 -4.70 -13.78
N ARG A 35 4.23 -3.75 -13.60
CA ARG A 35 4.46 -3.07 -12.33
C ARG A 35 3.19 -2.42 -11.80
N ASN A 36 2.52 -1.63 -12.64
CA ASN A 36 1.31 -0.90 -12.25
C ASN A 36 0.22 -1.86 -11.74
N VAL A 37 -0.01 -2.97 -12.46
CA VAL A 37 -0.95 -4.02 -12.04
C VAL A 37 -0.58 -4.62 -10.70
N GLN A 38 0.71 -4.83 -10.40
CA GLN A 38 1.12 -5.34 -9.08
C GLN A 38 0.79 -4.36 -7.95
N ILE A 39 0.95 -3.04 -8.18
CA ILE A 39 0.63 -2.01 -7.19
C ILE A 39 -0.88 -1.86 -7.01
N GLU A 40 -1.66 -1.94 -8.08
CA GLU A 40 -3.12 -1.96 -8.00
C GLU A 40 -3.60 -3.20 -7.22
N ASN A 41 -3.05 -4.38 -7.52
CA ASN A 41 -3.31 -5.61 -6.78
C ASN A 41 -2.94 -5.50 -5.30
N TRP A 42 -1.83 -4.82 -4.96
CA TRP A 42 -1.51 -4.52 -3.57
C TRP A 42 -2.66 -3.77 -2.88
N GLY A 43 -3.18 -2.72 -3.52
CA GLY A 43 -4.33 -1.95 -3.03
C GLY A 43 -5.58 -2.81 -2.82
N VAL A 44 -5.90 -3.66 -3.79
CA VAL A 44 -7.02 -4.62 -3.70
C VAL A 44 -6.87 -5.56 -2.51
N LEU A 45 -5.66 -6.06 -2.23
CA LEU A 45 -5.42 -7.01 -1.14
C LEU A 45 -5.56 -6.39 0.25
N ILE A 46 -5.21 -5.11 0.37
CA ILE A 46 -5.21 -4.41 1.67
C ILE A 46 -6.47 -3.58 1.90
N GLY A 47 -7.20 -3.30 0.83
CA GLY A 47 -8.45 -2.57 0.85
C GLY A 47 -8.31 -1.04 0.85
N ARG A 48 -9.44 -0.37 0.53
CA ARG A 48 -9.54 1.09 0.38
C ARG A 48 -8.94 1.84 1.56
N THR A 49 -9.34 1.47 2.79
CA THR A 49 -9.03 2.32 3.94
C THR A 49 -7.53 2.34 4.20
N ARG A 50 -6.89 1.17 4.15
CA ARG A 50 -5.44 1.10 4.36
C ARG A 50 -4.68 1.72 3.19
N ALA A 51 -5.09 1.46 1.96
CA ALA A 51 -4.39 1.98 0.78
C ALA A 51 -4.32 3.51 0.80
N LEU A 52 -5.43 4.18 1.12
CA LEU A 52 -5.48 5.64 1.24
C LEU A 52 -4.69 6.17 2.43
N ALA A 53 -4.70 5.46 3.56
CA ALA A 53 -3.94 5.85 4.73
C ALA A 53 -2.42 5.72 4.50
N GLU A 54 -1.98 4.68 3.78
CA GLU A 54 -0.59 4.51 3.36
C GLU A 54 -0.15 5.61 2.38
N ILE A 55 -1.02 6.02 1.42
CA ILE A 55 -0.75 7.20 0.56
C ILE A 55 -0.50 8.44 1.39
N LYS A 56 -1.41 8.75 2.33
CA LYS A 56 -1.29 9.95 3.17
C LYS A 56 -0.03 9.91 4.03
N TYR A 57 0.23 8.74 4.63
CA TYR A 57 1.43 8.53 5.44
C TYR A 57 2.71 8.71 4.61
N ALA A 58 2.78 8.14 3.41
CA ALA A 58 3.94 8.25 2.53
C ALA A 58 4.17 9.69 2.08
N ILE A 59 3.12 10.42 1.70
CA ILE A 59 3.23 11.84 1.32
C ILE A 59 3.78 12.67 2.49
N ASN A 60 3.27 12.45 3.70
CA ASN A 60 3.73 13.16 4.89
C ASN A 60 5.19 12.83 5.22
N SER A 61 5.57 11.55 5.13
CA SER A 61 6.93 11.09 5.45
C SER A 61 8.00 11.66 4.49
N PHE A 62 7.65 11.82 3.21
CA PHE A 62 8.54 12.41 2.20
C PHE A 62 8.40 13.94 2.09
N GLY A 63 7.45 14.53 2.83
CA GLY A 63 7.15 15.96 2.87
C GLY A 63 6.38 16.50 1.66
N SER A 64 6.34 15.80 0.52
CA SER A 64 5.46 16.14 -0.60
C SER A 64 5.22 14.97 -1.54
N LYS A 65 4.09 15.01 -2.26
CA LYS A 65 3.72 14.02 -3.30
C LYS A 65 4.80 13.94 -4.40
N SER A 66 5.35 15.07 -4.83
CA SER A 66 6.39 15.08 -5.87
C SER A 66 7.69 14.42 -5.42
N LYS A 67 8.10 14.63 -4.16
CA LYS A 67 9.29 13.97 -3.59
C LYS A 67 9.07 12.45 -3.50
N LEU A 68 7.90 12.04 -3.03
CA LEU A 68 7.50 10.63 -2.99
C LEU A 68 7.52 10.01 -4.39
N CYS A 69 6.87 10.62 -5.38
CA CYS A 69 6.81 10.11 -6.76
C CYS A 69 8.20 9.93 -7.38
N LYS A 70 9.11 10.88 -7.11
CA LYS A 70 10.51 10.78 -7.56
C LYS A 70 11.23 9.61 -6.89
N HIS A 71 10.99 9.39 -5.60
CA HIS A 71 11.58 8.27 -4.84
C HIS A 71 11.11 6.91 -5.36
N ILE A 72 9.79 6.72 -5.52
CA ILE A 72 9.20 5.46 -5.99
C ILE A 72 9.21 5.32 -7.53
N GLN A 73 9.83 6.28 -8.23
CA GLN A 73 10.06 6.25 -9.68
C GLN A 73 8.77 6.13 -10.52
N ILE A 74 7.76 6.92 -10.18
CA ILE A 74 6.51 7.03 -10.96
C ILE A 74 6.18 8.47 -11.33
N SER A 75 5.35 8.64 -12.35
CA SER A 75 4.83 9.96 -12.70
C SER A 75 3.72 10.38 -11.73
N THR A 76 3.63 11.68 -11.44
CA THR A 76 2.53 12.23 -10.63
C THR A 76 1.16 11.92 -11.23
N LYS A 77 1.07 11.85 -12.57
CA LYS A 77 -0.15 11.46 -13.28
C LYS A 77 -0.59 10.05 -12.88
N TYR A 78 0.32 9.07 -12.92
CA TYR A 78 -0.01 7.72 -12.49
C TYR A 78 -0.32 7.64 -10.99
N PHE A 79 0.42 8.39 -10.16
CA PHE A 79 0.12 8.46 -8.73
C PHE A 79 -1.30 8.95 -8.45
N ASN A 80 -1.77 9.96 -9.16
CA ASN A 80 -3.14 10.47 -9.01
C ASN A 80 -4.17 9.41 -9.47
N MET A 81 -3.95 8.76 -10.62
CA MET A 81 -4.83 7.66 -11.06
C MET A 81 -4.87 6.50 -10.06
N LEU A 82 -3.76 6.22 -9.38
CA LEU A 82 -3.68 5.19 -8.35
C LEU A 82 -4.45 5.60 -7.08
N GLU A 83 -4.36 6.87 -6.69
CA GLU A 83 -5.14 7.42 -5.58
C GLU A 83 -6.65 7.35 -5.87
N ASP A 84 -7.06 7.71 -7.10
CA ASP A 84 -8.45 7.59 -7.56
C ASP A 84 -8.91 6.14 -7.55
N PHE A 85 -8.11 5.22 -8.08
CA PHE A 85 -8.39 3.78 -8.06
C PHE A 85 -8.61 3.26 -6.62
N PHE A 86 -7.76 3.67 -5.67
CA PHE A 86 -7.94 3.27 -4.26
C PHE A 86 -9.18 3.89 -3.62
N GLN A 87 -9.63 5.07 -4.04
CA GLN A 87 -10.90 5.64 -3.58
C GLN A 87 -12.12 4.85 -4.03
N GLU A 88 -12.04 4.19 -5.20
CA GLU A 88 -13.12 3.38 -5.77
C GLU A 88 -13.18 1.96 -5.21
N LEU A 89 -12.14 1.50 -4.51
CA LEU A 89 -12.14 0.20 -3.86
C LEU A 89 -13.28 0.09 -2.82
N PRO A 90 -13.86 -1.10 -2.64
CA PRO A 90 -14.90 -1.32 -1.64
C PRO A 90 -14.37 -0.95 -0.24
N ASP A 91 -15.24 -0.37 0.59
CA ASP A 91 -14.86 -0.02 1.95
C ASP A 91 -14.70 -1.28 2.81
N ASP A 92 -13.51 -1.46 3.39
CA ASP A 92 -13.21 -2.61 4.25
C ASP A 92 -13.80 -2.45 5.66
N LYS A 93 -14.35 -1.27 5.95
CA LYS A 93 -14.93 -0.92 7.25
C LYS A 93 -16.22 -1.68 7.48
N LYS A 94 -16.14 -2.73 8.29
CA LYS A 94 -17.32 -3.22 9.02
C LYS A 94 -17.45 -2.40 10.31
N PRO A 95 -18.59 -1.75 10.58
CA PRO A 95 -18.77 -0.95 11.79
C PRO A 95 -18.47 -1.78 13.05
N GLY A 96 -17.72 -1.18 13.98
CA GLY A 96 -17.32 -1.83 15.24
C GLY A 96 -16.14 -2.81 15.15
N LYS A 97 -15.46 -2.95 14.01
CA LYS A 97 -14.25 -3.78 13.89
C LYS A 97 -12.99 -2.94 13.73
N ILE A 98 -11.90 -3.41 14.34
CA ILE A 98 -10.54 -2.91 14.10
C ILE A 98 -10.02 -3.54 12.80
N TYR A 99 -9.52 -2.73 11.88
CA TYR A 99 -8.98 -3.17 10.59
C TYR A 99 -7.59 -2.57 10.32
N GLN A 100 -6.91 -3.19 9.36
CA GLN A 100 -5.61 -2.76 8.89
C GLN A 100 -5.71 -1.34 8.30
N GLY A 101 -4.76 -0.47 8.62
CA GLY A 101 -4.78 0.92 8.18
C GLY A 101 -5.58 1.88 9.05
N MET A 102 -6.16 1.41 10.16
CA MET A 102 -6.67 2.31 11.19
C MET A 102 -5.52 2.97 11.94
N THR A 103 -5.70 4.22 12.31
CA THR A 103 -4.93 4.84 13.40
C THR A 103 -5.73 4.71 14.69
N ILE A 104 -5.14 4.08 15.72
CA ILE A 104 -5.71 4.00 17.07
C ILE A 104 -4.68 4.57 18.04
N SER A 105 -5.09 5.59 18.81
CA SER A 105 -4.22 6.25 19.81
C SER A 105 -2.85 6.69 19.27
N GLY A 106 -2.82 7.16 18.01
CA GLY A 106 -1.60 7.61 17.34
C GLY A 106 -0.80 6.52 16.62
N TYR A 107 -1.13 5.24 16.81
CA TYR A 107 -0.46 4.12 16.16
C TYR A 107 -1.19 3.69 14.89
N PHE A 108 -0.48 3.59 13.78
CA PHE A 108 -0.99 3.11 12.51
C PHE A 108 -0.91 1.58 12.43
N LEU A 109 -2.05 0.90 12.37
CA LEU A 109 -2.12 -0.56 12.39
C LEU A 109 -1.69 -1.13 11.04
N LEU A 110 -0.52 -1.76 11.02
CA LEU A 110 0.11 -2.31 9.83
C LEU A 110 -0.47 -3.65 9.43
N LYS A 111 -0.64 -4.62 10.35
CA LYS A 111 -1.26 -5.93 10.10
C LYS A 111 -1.68 -6.62 11.39
N LYS A 112 -2.65 -7.53 11.31
CA LYS A 112 -2.97 -8.43 12.42
C LYS A 112 -1.88 -9.52 12.50
N ILE A 113 -1.20 -9.63 13.63
CA ILE A 113 -0.16 -10.65 13.88
C ILE A 113 -0.80 -11.94 14.42
N GLY A 114 -1.86 -11.80 15.22
CA GLY A 114 -2.51 -12.94 15.84
C GLY A 114 -3.72 -12.51 16.66
N GLY A 115 -4.42 -13.48 17.24
CA GLY A 115 -5.49 -13.23 18.18
C GLY A 115 -5.79 -14.47 19.02
N GLY A 116 -6.26 -14.24 20.24
CA GLY A 116 -6.60 -15.29 21.19
C GLY A 116 -7.64 -14.77 22.19
N GLY A 117 -8.66 -15.57 22.47
CA GLY A 117 -9.80 -15.14 23.27
C GLY A 117 -10.46 -13.88 22.70
N ASN A 118 -10.57 -12.83 23.53
CA ASN A 118 -11.12 -11.52 23.15
C ASN A 118 -10.05 -10.48 22.74
N ALA A 119 -8.80 -10.88 22.52
CA ALA A 119 -7.72 -9.98 22.16
C ALA A 119 -7.21 -10.23 20.73
N VAL A 120 -6.81 -9.14 20.06
CA VAL A 120 -6.17 -9.16 18.76
C VAL A 120 -4.87 -8.38 18.84
N VAL A 121 -3.78 -8.98 18.39
CA VAL A 121 -2.45 -8.36 18.36
C VAL A 121 -2.21 -7.79 16.98
N TRP A 122 -1.79 -6.53 16.94
CA TRP A 122 -1.49 -5.80 15.73
C TRP A 122 -0.03 -5.39 15.70
N GLU A 123 0.58 -5.51 14.53
CA GLU A 123 1.80 -4.77 14.18
C GLU A 123 1.38 -3.33 13.95
N ALA A 124 2.09 -2.38 14.53
CA ALA A 124 1.80 -0.96 14.36
C ALA A 124 3.10 -0.15 14.27
N ARG A 125 3.00 1.04 13.68
CA ARG A 125 4.07 2.05 13.65
C ARG A 125 3.54 3.41 14.08
#